data_AF-A0A8K0NNV4-F1
#
_entry.id   AF-A0A8K0NNV4-F1
#
_cell.length_a   1.000
_cell.length_b   1.000
_cell.length_c   1.000
_cell.angle_alpha   90.00
_cell.angle_beta   90.00
_cell.angle_gamma   90.00
#
_symmetry.space_group_name_H-M   'P 1'
#
loop_
_entity.id
_entity.type
_entity.pdbx_description
1 polymer ?
#
loop_
_entity_poly.entity_id
_entity_poly.type
_entity_poly.pdbx_seq_one_letter_code
_entity_poly.pdbx_strand_id
1 'polypeptide(L)'
;MDVKKEPVPPKKNAAKKRKADDDLEKDNTKYQKRAWTNEEEAIFLELVKKAVTDNMWALAKADGRLVHRGSDGIKAHVKALVRRLLLNSSTSSSILIRT
;
A
#
# COMPACT_ATOMS: atom_id res chain seq x y z
N MET A 1 -58.74 -31.91 -14.27
CA MET A 1 -59.29 -30.75 -13.53
C MET A 1 -58.90 -29.52 -14.29
N ASP A 2 -59.87 -29.08 -15.08
CA ASP A 2 -59.81 -28.05 -16.10
C ASP A 2 -59.99 -26.64 -15.53
N VAL A 3 -59.21 -25.72 -16.10
CA VAL A 3 -59.49 -24.30 -16.42
C VAL A 3 -59.80 -23.32 -15.29
N LYS A 4 -58.98 -22.26 -15.22
CA LYS A 4 -59.32 -20.81 -15.39
C LYS A 4 -58.10 -20.00 -14.85
N LYS A 5 -57.37 -19.17 -15.59
CA LYS A 5 -57.76 -18.07 -16.50
C LYS A 5 -56.63 -17.70 -17.49
N GLU A 6 -57.00 -17.36 -18.73
CA GLU A 6 -56.28 -16.43 -19.64
C GLU A 6 -56.90 -15.00 -19.53
N PRO A 7 -56.56 -13.94 -20.33
CA PRO A 7 -55.38 -13.60 -21.16
C PRO A 7 -54.80 -12.15 -20.94
N VAL A 8 -53.78 -11.81 -21.75
CA VAL A 8 -52.86 -10.64 -21.84
C VAL A 8 -53.51 -9.24 -22.10
N PRO A 9 -52.78 -8.10 -21.94
CA PRO A 9 -52.14 -7.52 -23.12
C PRO A 9 -50.73 -6.90 -22.90
N PRO A 10 -49.95 -6.72 -23.99
CA PRO A 10 -48.56 -6.28 -23.96
C PRO A 10 -48.46 -4.75 -23.87
N LYS A 11 -47.45 -4.22 -23.17
CA LYS A 11 -47.10 -2.80 -23.29
C LYS A 11 -45.86 -2.64 -24.17
N LYS A 12 -46.14 -2.39 -25.45
CA LYS A 12 -45.21 -1.83 -26.43
C LYS A 12 -45.18 -0.30 -26.30
N ASN A 13 -43.95 0.22 -26.43
CA ASN A 13 -43.56 1.53 -26.99
C ASN A 13 -43.67 2.79 -26.10
N ALA A 14 -42.50 3.37 -25.78
CA ALA A 14 -42.15 4.76 -26.09
C ALA A 14 -40.63 4.93 -25.88
N ALA A 15 -39.85 4.87 -26.95
CA ALA A 15 -39.23 6.07 -27.53
C ALA A 15 -38.22 6.79 -26.60
N LYS A 16 -36.95 6.40 -26.77
CA LYS A 16 -35.79 7.28 -26.97
C LYS A 16 -35.80 8.62 -26.21
N LYS A 17 -35.01 8.69 -25.14
CA LYS A 17 -34.17 9.86 -24.87
C LYS A 17 -32.77 9.39 -24.48
N ARG A 18 -31.92 9.21 -25.49
CA ARG A 18 -30.49 9.46 -25.31
C ARG A 18 -30.37 10.95 -25.00
N LYS A 19 -29.94 11.28 -23.79
CA LYS A 19 -29.36 12.59 -23.52
C LYS A 19 -28.07 12.35 -22.75
N ALA A 20 -27.01 12.85 -23.41
CA ALA A 20 -25.74 13.31 -22.89
C ALA A 20 -25.10 12.35 -21.87
N ASP A 21 -23.99 11.70 -22.20
CA ASP A 21 -22.71 12.41 -22.34
C ASP A 21 -22.64 13.57 -21.34
N ASP A 22 -22.95 13.29 -20.06
CA ASP A 22 -22.14 13.89 -19.00
C ASP A 22 -20.76 13.29 -19.22
N ASP A 23 -19.99 14.02 -20.03
CA ASP A 23 -18.56 14.13 -19.92
C ASP A 23 -18.21 14.22 -18.43
N LEU A 24 -18.12 13.06 -17.77
CA LEU A 24 -17.16 12.88 -16.72
C LEU A 24 -15.83 13.04 -17.44
N GLU A 25 -15.43 14.30 -17.63
CA GLU A 25 -14.06 14.68 -17.86
C GLU A 25 -13.28 13.81 -16.91
N LYS A 26 -12.69 12.76 -17.48
CA LYS A 26 -11.77 11.89 -16.79
C LYS A 26 -10.58 12.79 -16.62
N ASP A 27 -10.65 13.59 -15.56
CA ASP A 27 -9.71 14.61 -15.19
C ASP A 27 -8.41 13.85 -15.00
N ASN A 28 -7.67 13.76 -16.10
CA ASN A 28 -6.38 13.11 -16.18
C ASN A 28 -5.39 14.12 -15.62
N THR A 29 -5.67 14.57 -14.40
CA THR A 29 -4.71 15.20 -13.53
C THR A 29 -3.66 14.13 -13.29
N LYS A 30 -2.68 14.12 -14.19
CA LYS A 30 -1.45 13.35 -14.04
C LYS A 30 -0.95 13.64 -12.64
N TYR A 31 -1.07 12.65 -11.75
CA TYR A 31 -0.55 12.75 -10.39
C TYR A 31 0.93 13.13 -10.51
N GLN A 32 1.23 14.40 -10.22
CA GLN A 32 2.60 14.87 -10.18
C GLN A 32 3.24 14.15 -9.00
N LYS A 33 4.19 13.25 -9.31
CA LYS A 33 4.95 12.54 -8.27
C LYS A 33 5.73 13.59 -7.48
N ARG A 34 5.30 13.84 -6.24
CA ARG A 34 6.01 14.75 -5.35
C ARG A 34 7.35 14.13 -4.99
N ALA A 35 8.40 14.95 -5.01
CA ALA A 35 9.68 14.55 -4.43
C ALA A 35 9.52 14.41 -2.92
N TRP A 36 10.19 13.42 -2.33
CA TRP A 36 10.24 13.26 -0.89
C TRP A 36 11.03 14.42 -0.28
N THR A 37 10.46 15.05 0.74
CA THR A 37 11.17 16.03 1.55
C THR A 37 11.97 15.33 2.65
N ASN A 38 13.03 15.99 3.14
CA ASN A 38 13.83 15.47 4.26
C ASN A 38 12.98 15.25 5.53
N GLU A 39 11.95 16.07 5.73
CA GLU A 39 11.01 15.94 6.85
C GLU A 39 10.15 14.67 6.70
N GLU A 40 9.61 14.43 5.51
CA GLU A 40 8.86 13.20 5.21
C GLU A 40 9.75 11.96 5.34
N GLU A 41 11.01 12.02 4.89
CA GLU A 41 11.96 10.92 5.08
C GLU A 41 12.23 10.63 6.56
N ALA A 42 12.41 11.67 7.39
CA ALA A 42 12.63 11.50 8.82
C ALA A 42 11.43 10.82 9.51
N ILE A 43 10.20 11.28 9.19
CA ILE A 43 8.96 10.69 9.69
C ILE A 43 8.83 9.24 9.22
N PHE A 44 9.09 8.99 7.94
CA PHE A 44 9.00 7.66 7.36
C PHE A 44 9.97 6.68 8.03
N LEU A 45 11.22 7.09 8.26
CA LEU A 45 12.21 6.29 8.96
C LEU A 45 11.80 5.96 10.40
N GLU A 46 11.18 6.91 11.11
CA GLU A 46 10.65 6.66 12.46
C GLU A 46 9.54 5.61 12.43
N LEU A 47 8.59 5.72 11.50
CA LEU A 47 7.49 4.78 11.34
C LEU A 47 7.99 3.37 10.98
N VAL A 48 8.96 3.27 10.05
CA VAL A 48 9.59 1.99 9.69
C VAL A 48 10.27 1.37 10.90
N LYS A 49 11.06 2.15 11.65
CA LYS A 49 11.74 1.66 12.84
C LYS A 49 10.75 1.08 13.84
N LYS A 50 9.65 1.78 14.11
CA LYS A 50 8.59 1.31 15.03
C LYS A 50 7.89 0.06 14.52
N ALA A 51 7.48 0.05 13.25
CA ALA A 51 6.78 -1.08 12.65
C ALA A 51 7.64 -2.36 12.66
N VAL A 52 8.93 -2.23 12.38
CA VAL A 52 9.88 -3.35 12.38
C VAL A 52 10.12 -3.84 13.81
N THR A 53 10.32 -2.97 14.80
CA THR A 53 10.57 -3.43 16.18
C THR A 53 9.37 -4.15 16.80
N ASP A 54 8.16 -3.67 16.50
CA ASP A 54 6.95 -4.15 17.16
C ASP A 54 6.48 -5.48 16.55
N ASN A 55 6.60 -5.63 15.23
CA ASN A 55 6.05 -6.79 14.51
C ASN A 55 7.06 -7.89 14.19
N MET A 56 8.38 -7.63 14.25
CA MET A 56 9.35 -8.61 13.77
C MET A 56 9.33 -9.91 14.56
N TRP A 57 9.10 -9.88 15.87
CA TRP A 57 8.99 -11.11 16.65
C TRP A 57 7.76 -11.94 16.24
N ALA A 58 6.61 -11.29 16.01
CA ALA A 58 5.40 -11.98 15.58
C ALA A 58 5.61 -12.67 14.22
N LEU A 59 6.26 -11.98 13.27
CA LEU A 59 6.61 -12.53 11.97
C LEU A 59 7.62 -13.67 12.07
N ALA A 60 8.68 -13.52 12.87
CA ALA A 60 9.68 -14.55 13.10
C ALA A 60 9.10 -15.81 13.77
N LYS A 61 8.11 -15.61 14.66
CA LYS A 61 7.38 -16.70 15.30
C LYS A 61 6.46 -17.43 14.31
N ALA A 62 5.78 -16.70 13.43
CA ALA A 62 4.92 -17.28 12.41
C ALA A 62 5.71 -18.08 11.35
N ASP A 63 6.88 -17.59 10.96
CA ASP A 63 7.78 -18.27 10.02
C ASP A 63 8.46 -19.52 10.63
N GLY A 64 8.70 -19.52 11.95
CA GLY A 64 9.22 -20.68 12.68
C GLY A 64 10.74 -20.87 12.62
N ARG A 65 11.44 -20.34 11.60
CA ARG A 65 12.89 -20.58 11.41
C ARG A 65 13.76 -19.94 12.49
N LEU A 66 13.31 -18.82 13.04
CA LEU A 66 14.08 -18.00 13.99
C LEU A 66 13.57 -18.09 15.44
N VAL A 67 12.64 -19.00 15.73
CA VAL A 67 12.02 -19.13 17.07
C VAL A 67 13.06 -19.42 18.15
N HIS A 68 14.12 -20.17 17.83
CA HIS A 68 15.21 -20.50 18.76
C HIS A 68 15.98 -19.28 19.30
N ARG A 69 15.90 -18.12 18.64
CA ARG A 69 16.51 -16.87 19.12
C ARG A 69 15.69 -16.17 20.20
N GLY A 70 14.41 -16.51 20.33
CA GLY A 70 13.48 -15.87 21.25
C GLY A 70 13.16 -14.42 20.90
N SER A 71 12.16 -13.86 21.59
CA SER A 71 11.72 -12.46 21.40
C SER A 71 12.88 -11.47 21.55
N ASP A 72 13.68 -11.62 22.60
CA ASP A 72 14.68 -10.61 22.96
C ASP A 72 15.88 -10.64 22.01
N GLY A 73 16.27 -11.83 21.54
CA GLY A 73 17.31 -11.98 20.52
C GLY A 73 16.92 -11.31 19.20
N ILE A 74 15.67 -11.48 18.77
CA ILE A 74 15.16 -10.84 17.55
C ILE A 74 15.09 -9.32 17.71
N LYS A 75 14.54 -8.81 18.82
CA LYS A 75 14.47 -7.37 19.09
C LYS A 75 15.86 -6.72 19.15
N ALA A 76 16.82 -7.36 19.82
CA ALA A 76 18.19 -6.88 19.91
C ALA A 76 18.86 -6.85 18.52
N HIS A 77 18.65 -7.89 17.71
CA HIS A 77 19.22 -7.97 16.37
C HIS A 77 18.64 -6.89 15.44
N VAL A 78 17.32 -6.69 15.45
CA VAL A 78 16.65 -5.62 14.71
C VAL A 78 17.21 -4.24 15.10
N LYS A 79 17.37 -3.98 16.40
CA LYS A 79 17.91 -2.71 16.89
C LYS A 79 19.35 -2.46 16.39
N ALA A 80 20.18 -3.50 16.38
CA ALA A 80 21.54 -3.42 15.85
C ALA A 80 21.54 -3.17 14.33
N LEU A 81 20.66 -3.85 13.60
CA LEU A 81 20.53 -3.73 12.15
C LEU A 81 20.08 -2.31 11.74
N VAL A 82 19.05 -1.78 12.38
CA VAL A 82 18.58 -0.40 12.14
C VAL A 82 19.69 0.62 12.39
N ARG A 83 20.43 0.48 13.50
CA ARG A 83 21.58 1.37 13.78
C ARG A 83 22.63 1.29 12.68
N ARG A 84 22.94 0.10 12.19
CA ARG A 84 23.94 -0.10 11.12
C ARG A 84 23.50 0.56 9.82
N LEU A 85 22.24 0.40 9.43
CA LEU A 85 21.71 1.00 8.21
C LEU A 85 21.71 2.53 8.29
N LEU A 86 21.35 3.09 9.45
CA LEU A 86 21.32 4.54 9.67
C LEU A 86 22.72 5.17 9.83
N LEU A 87 23.72 4.43 10.34
CA LEU A 87 25.10 4.92 10.38
C LEU A 87 25.77 4.87 8.99
N ASN A 88 25.48 3.84 8.20
CA ASN A 88 26.14 3.62 6.91
C ASN A 88 25.55 4.46 5.77
N SER A 89 24.40 5.11 5.94
CA SER A 89 23.87 6.04 4.93
C SER A 89 24.72 7.33 4.80
N SER A 90 25.59 7.62 5.78
CA SER A 90 26.50 8.76 5.76
C SER A 90 27.76 8.53 4.89
N THR A 91 28.14 7.28 4.60
CA THR A 91 29.41 6.96 3.92
C THR A 91 29.35 6.86 2.40
N SER A 92 28.17 6.94 1.77
CA SER A 92 28.03 6.79 0.30
C SER A 92 28.13 8.11 -0.49
N SER A 93 28.25 9.27 0.16
CA SER A 93 28.31 10.57 -0.55
C SER A 93 29.72 11.00 -0.98
N SER A 94 30.76 10.18 -0.74
CA SER A 94 32.16 10.52 -1.05
C SER A 94 32.74 9.84 -2.29
N ILE A 95 31.95 9.09 -3.07
CA ILE A 95 32.39 8.67 -4.41
C ILE A 95 32.04 9.79 -5.40
N LEU A 96 32.69 10.93 -5.19
CA LEU A 96 32.83 11.98 -6.18
C LEU A 96 33.75 11.46 -7.30
N ILE A 97 33.22 11.48 -8.52
CA ILE A 97 33.84 12.08 -9.72
C ILE A 97 35.37 11.93 -9.76
N ARG A 98 35.83 10.80 -10.26
CA ARG A 98 37.14 10.57 -10.92
C ARG A 98 36.85 9.43 -11.91
N THR A 99 36.94 9.55 -13.23
CA THR A 99 37.71 10.40 -14.15
C THR A 99 36.98 10.36 -15.49
#